data_AF-A0A1F9LHL9-F1
#
_entry.id   AF-A0A1F9LHL9-F1
#
_cell.length_a   1.000
_cell.length_b   1.000
_cell.length_c   1.000
_cell.angle_alpha   90.00
_cell.angle_beta   90.00
_cell.angle_gamma   90.00
#
_symmetry.space_group_name_H-M   'P 1'
#
loop_
_entity.id
_entity.type
_entity.pdbx_description
1 polymer ?
#
loop_
_entity_poly.entity_id
_entity_poly.type
_entity_poly.pdbx_seq_one_letter_code
_entity_poly.pdbx_strand_id
1 'polypeptide(L)'
;MLLRGSVHLVRTVWSEKRGARNLFAAHSDIPDQYLWFERQLSNDYHWHWEAEEPSTTYLSAPVSVNYDQYGRISFSTGGYWMLGAESLEDGQTVYTVTDVLNEDQVVSFGEPEVDASAEGVTVILQDNSPYDYRYDDTFALKLLGPDWVGLYHTRQELTVPRDQVVRDEGQRFTITLPMAMLNEDVQKAIEKGKELRAEVTVTRNLDGHQALVTVDNLADGEHRGLCGTLGGWSDQRAWFGLFLLLGALLVLRRRG
;
A
#
# COMPACT_ATOMS: atom_id res chain seq x y z
N MET A 1 25.50 -9.19 21.82
CA MET A 1 25.89 -7.79 22.07
C MET A 1 24.63 -6.97 21.84
N LEU A 2 24.03 -6.40 22.89
CA LEU A 2 22.85 -5.55 22.75
C LEU A 2 23.29 -4.28 22.02
N LEU A 3 22.79 -4.07 20.82
CA LEU A 3 23.08 -2.88 20.06
C LEU A 3 22.16 -1.79 20.62
N ARG A 4 22.78 -0.78 21.24
CA ARG A 4 22.11 0.35 21.88
C ARG A 4 22.58 1.63 21.21
N GLY A 5 21.66 2.55 21.03
CA GLY A 5 21.95 3.88 20.51
C GLY A 5 20.76 4.80 20.75
N SER A 6 20.91 6.06 20.33
CA SER A 6 19.88 7.06 20.48
C SER A 6 19.75 7.88 19.20
N VAL A 7 18.54 8.35 18.93
CA VAL A 7 18.25 9.26 17.84
C VAL A 7 17.26 10.32 18.33
N HIS A 8 17.56 11.57 18.02
CA HIS A 8 16.63 12.68 18.22
C HIS A 8 15.80 12.85 16.96
N LEU A 9 14.47 12.72 17.07
CA LEU A 9 13.57 12.85 15.93
C LEU A 9 12.67 14.06 16.08
N VAL A 10 12.47 14.74 14.95
CA VAL A 10 11.64 15.93 14.86
C VAL A 10 10.74 15.82 13.64
N ARG A 11 9.44 16.07 13.81
CA ARG A 11 8.47 16.11 12.73
C ARG A 11 7.53 17.29 12.89
N THR A 12 7.29 18.01 11.80
CA THR A 12 6.24 19.01 11.76
C THR A 12 4.94 18.39 11.26
N VAL A 13 3.85 18.60 11.99
CA VAL A 13 2.51 18.15 11.62
C VAL A 13 1.75 19.31 10.98
N TRP A 14 1.28 19.07 9.76
CA TRP A 14 0.49 20.01 8.97
C TRP A 14 -0.91 19.43 8.78
N SER A 15 -1.94 20.28 8.74
CA SER A 15 -3.26 19.88 8.29
C SER A 15 -3.71 20.66 7.07
N GLU A 16 -4.42 19.97 6.19
CA GLU A 16 -5.00 20.59 5.02
C GLU A 16 -6.26 21.38 5.42
N LYS A 17 -6.30 22.65 5.02
CA LYS A 17 -7.43 23.56 5.23
C LYS A 17 -7.90 24.12 3.90
N ARG A 18 -9.17 24.51 3.85
CA ARG A 18 -9.76 25.22 2.69
C ARG A 18 -9.84 26.72 2.94
N GLY A 19 -10.01 27.50 1.88
CA GLY A 19 -10.10 28.96 1.93
C GLY A 19 -8.82 29.67 1.51
N ALA A 20 -7.88 28.97 0.85
CA ALA A 20 -6.68 29.58 0.30
C ALA A 20 -7.05 30.75 -0.63
N ARG A 21 -8.11 30.61 -1.44
CA ARG A 21 -8.55 31.67 -2.38
C ARG A 21 -8.97 32.96 -1.68
N ASN A 22 -9.40 32.90 -0.42
CA ASN A 22 -9.78 34.08 0.37
C ASN A 22 -8.56 34.84 0.92
N LEU A 23 -7.38 34.22 0.92
CA LEU A 23 -6.12 34.81 1.39
C LEU A 23 -5.36 35.55 0.28
N PHE A 24 -5.76 35.36 -0.98
CA PHE A 24 -5.11 35.95 -2.14
C PHE A 24 -6.07 36.88 -2.90
N ALA A 25 -5.52 37.62 -3.87
CA ALA A 25 -6.31 38.55 -4.67
C ALA A 25 -7.41 37.84 -5.46
N ALA A 26 -8.53 38.54 -5.70
CA ALA A 26 -9.56 38.06 -6.59
C ALA A 26 -8.94 37.70 -7.96
N HIS A 27 -9.33 36.53 -8.50
CA HIS A 27 -8.82 35.93 -9.74
C HIS A 27 -7.47 35.21 -9.67
N SER A 28 -6.91 34.95 -8.47
CA SER A 28 -5.82 33.99 -8.36
C SER A 28 -6.30 32.57 -8.70
N ASP A 29 -5.70 31.97 -9.73
CA ASP A 29 -5.93 30.57 -10.10
C ASP A 29 -5.08 29.65 -9.23
N ILE A 30 -5.56 29.41 -8.02
CA ILE A 30 -4.93 28.50 -7.05
C ILE A 30 -5.94 27.47 -6.55
N PRO A 31 -5.47 26.28 -6.15
CA PRO A 31 -6.27 25.34 -5.37
C PRO A 31 -6.78 26.05 -4.11
N ASP A 32 -8.02 25.77 -3.70
CA ASP A 32 -8.59 26.37 -2.48
C ASP A 32 -8.03 25.75 -1.19
N GLN A 33 -7.00 24.90 -1.28
CA GLN A 33 -6.41 24.18 -0.18
C GLN A 33 -5.05 24.77 0.20
N TYR A 34 -4.74 24.77 1.49
CA TYR A 34 -3.43 25.14 2.03
C TYR A 34 -3.05 24.27 3.22
N LEU A 35 -1.75 24.16 3.50
CA LEU A 35 -1.24 23.48 4.69
C LEU A 35 -1.15 24.46 5.86
N TRP A 36 -1.80 24.10 6.96
CA TRP A 36 -1.76 24.84 8.22
C TRP A 36 -0.84 24.12 9.21
N PHE A 37 0.08 24.86 9.83
CA PHE A 37 0.94 24.31 10.89
C PHE A 37 0.08 23.98 12.10
N GLU A 38 0.11 22.73 12.55
CA GLU A 38 -0.59 22.32 13.77
C GLU A 38 0.34 22.29 14.97
N ARG A 39 1.42 21.52 14.86
CA ARG A 39 2.37 21.29 15.95
C ARG A 39 3.68 20.73 15.43
N GLN A 40 4.70 20.77 16.27
CA GLN A 40 5.95 20.05 16.08
C GLN A 40 6.03 18.92 17.11
N LEU A 41 6.34 17.72 16.64
CA LEU A 41 6.69 16.57 17.44
C LEU A 41 8.21 16.53 17.54
N SER A 42 8.73 16.35 18.75
CA SER A 42 10.16 16.24 19.04
C SER A 42 10.34 15.30 20.22
N ASN A 43 11.12 14.24 20.03
CA ASN A 43 11.34 13.25 21.08
C ASN A 43 12.68 12.52 20.86
N ASP A 44 13.30 12.13 21.98
CA ASP A 44 14.51 11.33 22.01
C ASP A 44 14.14 9.87 22.13
N TYR A 45 14.68 9.06 21.21
CA TYR A 45 14.42 7.63 21.17
C TYR A 45 15.69 6.85 21.39
N HIS A 46 15.60 5.91 22.31
CA HIS A 46 16.60 4.89 22.53
C HIS A 46 16.10 3.60 21.91
N TRP A 47 17.01 2.80 21.37
CA TRP A 47 16.65 1.52 20.77
C TRP A 47 17.34 0.38 21.50
N HIS A 48 16.55 -0.65 21.80
CA HIS A 48 16.98 -1.90 22.41
C HIS A 48 16.64 -3.06 21.48
N TRP A 49 17.52 -4.06 21.44
CA TRP A 49 17.34 -5.25 20.63
C TRP A 49 17.07 -6.46 21.50
N GLU A 50 15.87 -7.03 21.38
CA GLU A 50 15.45 -8.25 22.09
C GLU A 50 14.91 -9.34 21.15
N ALA A 51 14.97 -9.12 19.84
CA ALA A 51 14.64 -10.15 18.86
C ALA A 51 15.59 -11.35 18.99
N GLU A 52 15.08 -12.54 18.64
CA GLU A 52 15.75 -13.83 18.84
C GLU A 52 17.12 -13.88 18.14
N GLU A 53 17.18 -13.43 16.89
CA GLU A 53 18.43 -13.38 16.15
C GLU A 53 19.22 -12.10 16.47
N PRO A 54 20.57 -12.18 16.51
CA PRO A 54 21.40 -11.01 16.74
C PRO A 54 21.17 -9.93 15.69
N SER A 55 21.15 -8.67 16.12
CA SER A 55 20.98 -7.52 15.23
C SER A 55 21.98 -7.48 14.07
N THR A 56 23.19 -8.03 14.25
CA THR A 56 24.21 -8.14 13.20
C THR A 56 23.78 -8.98 12.00
N THR A 57 22.77 -9.85 12.15
CA THR A 57 22.22 -10.63 11.03
C THR A 57 21.48 -9.74 10.04
N TYR A 58 20.80 -8.69 10.52
CA TYR A 58 19.91 -7.85 9.71
C TYR A 58 20.46 -6.44 9.42
N LEU A 59 21.37 -5.97 10.27
CA LEU A 59 21.92 -4.61 10.21
C LEU A 59 23.18 -4.50 9.34
N SER A 60 23.22 -5.22 8.22
CA SER A 60 24.27 -5.04 7.20
C SER A 60 24.06 -3.79 6.35
N ALA A 61 22.86 -3.20 6.41
CA ALA A 61 22.45 -1.99 5.70
C ALA A 61 22.02 -0.88 6.69
N PRO A 62 21.91 0.38 6.23
CA PRO A 62 21.40 1.47 7.04
C PRO A 62 19.96 1.21 7.51
N VAL A 63 19.69 1.52 8.78
CA VAL A 63 18.33 1.50 9.35
C VAL A 63 17.59 2.77 8.95
N SER A 64 16.42 2.60 8.35
CA SER A 64 15.46 3.66 8.13
C SER A 64 14.55 3.77 9.34
N VAL A 65 14.35 5.00 9.82
CA VAL A 65 13.45 5.31 10.93
C VAL A 65 12.31 6.15 10.40
N ASN A 66 11.08 5.68 10.58
CA ASN A 66 9.88 6.43 10.24
C ASN A 66 9.25 6.95 11.53
N TYR A 67 9.14 8.27 11.65
CA TYR A 67 8.45 8.94 12.75
C TYR A 67 7.15 9.56 12.23
N ASP A 68 5.99 9.01 12.59
CA ASP A 68 4.72 9.38 11.99
C ASP A 68 4.09 10.66 12.60
N GLN A 69 2.97 11.12 12.03
CA GLN A 69 2.25 12.32 12.49
C GLN A 69 1.58 12.18 13.87
N TYR A 70 1.50 10.96 14.39
CA TYR A 70 0.99 10.63 15.72
C TYR A 70 2.12 10.46 16.74
N GLY A 71 3.37 10.54 16.30
CA GLY A 71 4.54 10.38 17.15
C GLY A 71 4.92 8.91 17.38
N ARG A 72 4.50 7.99 16.52
CA ARG A 72 4.91 6.59 16.56
C ARG A 72 6.15 6.37 15.71
N ILE A 73 7.00 5.45 16.14
CA ILE A 73 8.15 5.01 15.36
C ILE A 73 7.96 3.62 14.78
N SER A 74 8.43 3.45 13.55
CA SER A 74 8.78 2.15 12.99
C SER A 74 10.20 2.16 12.41
N PHE A 75 10.88 1.01 12.47
CA PHE A 75 12.25 0.82 12.00
C PHE A 75 12.31 -0.24 10.89
N SER A 76 12.99 0.05 9.78
CA SER A 76 13.19 -0.93 8.71
C SER A 76 14.65 -0.96 8.23
N THR A 77 15.09 -2.10 7.71
CA THR A 77 16.46 -2.28 7.16
C THR A 77 16.40 -3.22 5.98
N GLY A 78 16.98 -2.85 4.83
CA GLY A 78 17.30 -3.76 3.72
C GLY A 78 16.29 -4.87 3.41
N GLY A 79 14.98 -4.57 3.33
CA GLY A 79 13.93 -5.57 3.09
C GLY A 79 13.47 -6.35 4.33
N TYR A 80 13.61 -5.77 5.52
CA TYR A 80 13.12 -6.32 6.79
C TYR A 80 12.32 -5.29 7.58
N TRP A 81 11.22 -5.76 8.18
CA TRP A 81 10.40 -5.02 9.13
C TRP A 81 10.89 -5.33 10.54
N MET A 82 11.25 -4.30 11.31
CA MET A 82 11.58 -4.48 12.73
C MET A 82 10.36 -4.11 13.57
N LEU A 83 9.76 -5.15 14.16
CA LEU A 83 8.62 -5.02 15.07
C LEU A 83 9.09 -4.81 16.49
N GLY A 84 8.31 -4.07 17.26
CA GLY A 84 8.68 -3.71 18.61
C GLY A 84 7.62 -2.86 19.29
N ALA A 85 7.96 -2.46 20.51
CA ALA A 85 7.08 -1.63 21.32
C ALA A 85 7.85 -0.46 21.93
N GLU A 86 7.14 0.67 22.05
CA GLU A 86 7.62 1.83 22.80
C GLU A 86 7.29 1.67 24.29
N SER A 87 8.28 1.90 25.14
CA SER A 87 8.15 2.04 26.59
C SER A 87 8.74 3.38 27.03
N LEU A 88 8.31 3.84 28.21
CA LEU A 88 8.94 4.97 28.90
C LEU A 88 9.74 4.42 30.08
N GLU A 89 11.07 4.48 29.99
CA GLU A 89 11.99 3.98 31.01
C GLU A 89 12.85 5.14 31.50
N ASP A 90 12.84 5.42 32.81
CA ASP A 90 13.62 6.50 33.44
C ASP A 90 13.46 7.88 32.75
N GLY A 91 12.29 8.16 32.18
CA GLY A 91 11.98 9.39 31.47
C GLY A 91 12.50 9.44 30.02
N GLN A 92 12.99 8.33 29.49
CA GLN A 92 13.43 8.15 28.11
C GLN A 92 12.44 7.28 27.34
N THR A 93 12.16 7.65 26.09
CA THR A 93 11.38 6.79 25.21
C THR A 93 12.29 5.71 24.65
N VAL A 94 11.98 4.45 24.95
CA VAL A 94 12.74 3.28 24.51
C VAL A 94 11.88 2.49 23.53
N TYR A 95 12.44 2.18 22.36
CA TYR A 95 11.84 1.23 21.44
C TYR A 95 12.58 -0.10 21.53
N THR A 96 11.87 -1.15 21.93
CA THR A 96 12.42 -2.50 22.02
C THR A 96 12.00 -3.29 20.80
N VAL A 97 12.98 -3.64 19.95
CA VAL A 97 12.77 -4.53 18.79
C VAL A 97 12.60 -5.94 19.31
N THR A 98 11.44 -6.54 19.07
CA THR A 98 11.09 -7.89 19.53
C THR A 98 11.06 -8.92 18.41
N ASP A 99 10.85 -8.49 17.16
CA ASP A 99 10.84 -9.40 16.02
C ASP A 99 11.34 -8.70 14.75
N VAL A 100 11.81 -9.50 13.79
CA VAL A 100 12.32 -9.04 12.50
C VAL A 100 11.75 -9.92 11.39
N LEU A 101 10.92 -9.33 10.54
CA LEU A 101 10.26 -10.04 9.45
C LEU A 101 10.93 -9.71 8.14
N ASN A 102 11.19 -10.71 7.30
CA ASN A 102 11.62 -10.47 5.93
C ASN A 102 10.43 -9.97 5.10
N GLU A 103 10.57 -8.81 4.48
CA GLU A 103 9.49 -8.12 3.77
C GLU A 103 8.94 -8.98 2.61
N ASP A 104 9.81 -9.65 1.84
CA ASP A 104 9.38 -10.54 0.75
C ASP A 104 8.55 -11.73 1.26
N GLN A 105 8.86 -12.24 2.45
CA GLN A 105 8.09 -13.30 3.11
C GLN A 105 6.79 -12.76 3.74
N VAL A 106 6.78 -11.50 4.20
CA VAL A 106 5.57 -10.85 4.71
C VAL A 106 4.53 -10.66 3.61
N VAL A 107 4.95 -10.30 2.40
CA VAL A 107 4.05 -10.11 1.25
C VAL A 107 4.01 -11.31 0.30
N SER A 108 4.18 -12.52 0.84
CA SER A 108 4.10 -13.74 0.03
C SER A 108 2.65 -14.17 -0.14
N PHE A 109 2.13 -14.08 -1.38
CA PHE A 109 0.80 -14.55 -1.74
C PHE A 109 0.86 -15.52 -2.92
N GLY A 110 -0.12 -16.43 -2.98
CA GLY A 110 -0.31 -17.34 -4.09
C GLY A 110 -0.93 -16.65 -5.31
N GLU A 111 -1.05 -17.41 -6.40
CA GLU A 111 -1.80 -16.96 -7.57
C GLU A 111 -3.30 -16.83 -7.21
N PRO A 112 -3.99 -15.79 -7.71
CA PRO A 112 -5.41 -15.64 -7.46
C PRO A 112 -6.23 -16.66 -8.26
N GLU A 113 -7.14 -17.36 -7.59
CA GLU A 113 -8.15 -18.20 -8.25
C GLU A 113 -9.42 -17.37 -8.47
N VAL A 114 -9.98 -17.39 -9.68
CA VAL A 114 -11.14 -16.58 -10.06
C VAL A 114 -12.29 -17.50 -10.45
N ASP A 115 -13.43 -17.31 -9.80
CA ASP A 115 -14.72 -17.91 -10.17
C ASP A 115 -15.71 -16.79 -10.52
N ALA A 116 -16.46 -16.98 -11.60
CA ALA A 116 -17.39 -16.00 -12.11
C ALA A 116 -18.73 -16.67 -12.43
N SER A 117 -19.80 -16.11 -11.89
CA SER A 117 -21.16 -16.64 -12.01
C SER A 117 -22.18 -15.51 -12.17
N ALA A 118 -23.45 -15.88 -12.36
CA ALA A 118 -24.54 -14.89 -12.41
C ALA A 118 -24.67 -14.04 -11.13
N GLU A 119 -24.09 -14.47 -10.01
CA GLU A 119 -24.11 -13.73 -8.75
C GLU A 119 -22.99 -12.67 -8.67
N GLY A 120 -21.89 -12.86 -9.40
CA GLY A 120 -20.75 -11.94 -9.41
C GLY A 120 -19.43 -12.65 -9.66
N VAL A 121 -18.36 -12.09 -9.10
CA VAL A 121 -17.00 -12.65 -9.17
C VAL A 121 -16.51 -12.96 -7.76
N THR A 122 -15.96 -14.15 -7.57
CA THR A 122 -15.23 -14.52 -6.36
C THR A 122 -13.76 -14.70 -6.71
N VAL A 123 -12.89 -14.05 -5.95
CA VAL A 123 -11.43 -14.21 -6.05
C VAL A 123 -10.91 -14.79 -4.75
N ILE A 124 -10.19 -15.89 -4.84
CA ILE A 124 -9.54 -16.54 -3.71
C ILE A 124 -8.05 -16.28 -3.80
N LEU A 125 -7.47 -15.85 -2.69
CA LEU A 125 -6.04 -15.57 -2.60
C LEU A 125 -5.46 -16.22 -1.35
N GLN A 126 -4.47 -17.10 -1.53
CA GLN A 126 -3.73 -17.70 -0.44
C GLN A 126 -2.64 -16.75 0.05
N ASP A 127 -2.62 -16.46 1.34
CA ASP A 127 -1.50 -15.83 2.03
C ASP A 127 -0.53 -16.95 2.44
N ASN A 128 0.71 -16.83 1.94
CA ASN A 128 1.79 -17.79 2.13
C ASN A 128 2.80 -17.27 3.15
N SER A 129 2.49 -16.19 3.87
CA SER A 129 3.40 -15.66 4.86
C SER A 129 3.65 -16.69 5.96
N PRO A 130 4.92 -17.00 6.30
CA PRO A 130 5.23 -17.96 7.34
C PRO A 130 4.93 -17.41 8.74
N TYR A 131 4.58 -16.12 8.84
CA TYR A 131 4.39 -15.42 10.10
C TYR A 131 2.91 -15.36 10.49
N ASP A 132 2.62 -15.65 11.75
CA ASP A 132 1.26 -15.61 12.30
C ASP A 132 0.93 -14.25 12.92
N TYR A 133 0.92 -13.22 12.07
CA TYR A 133 0.51 -11.87 12.46
C TYR A 133 -0.88 -11.52 11.92
N ARG A 134 -1.56 -10.64 12.66
CA ARG A 134 -2.79 -10.02 12.19
C ARG A 134 -2.47 -8.74 11.42
N TYR A 135 -2.33 -8.88 10.11
CA TYR A 135 -2.11 -7.78 9.18
C TYR A 135 -3.39 -6.96 8.95
N ASP A 136 -3.23 -5.66 8.68
CA ASP A 136 -4.28 -4.80 8.13
C ASP A 136 -4.09 -4.68 6.62
N ASP A 137 -4.67 -5.66 5.91
CA ASP A 137 -4.55 -5.80 4.46
C ASP A 137 -5.64 -5.02 3.73
N THR A 138 -5.26 -4.35 2.65
CA THR A 138 -6.18 -3.74 1.70
C THR A 138 -5.91 -4.28 0.31
N PHE A 139 -6.97 -4.42 -0.48
CA PHE A 139 -6.92 -5.10 -1.78
C PHE A 139 -7.38 -4.15 -2.89
N ALA A 140 -6.66 -4.17 -4.00
CA ALA A 140 -7.11 -3.65 -5.28
C ALA A 140 -7.14 -4.78 -6.29
N LEU A 141 -8.14 -4.77 -7.17
CA LEU A 141 -8.40 -5.83 -8.12
C LEU A 141 -8.48 -5.26 -9.52
N LYS A 142 -7.77 -5.88 -10.46
CA LYS A 142 -8.01 -5.72 -11.89
C LYS A 142 -8.59 -7.01 -12.45
N LEU A 143 -9.79 -6.92 -13.00
CA LEU A 143 -10.44 -8.01 -13.71
C LEU A 143 -10.06 -7.94 -15.19
N LEU A 144 -9.54 -9.04 -15.72
CA LEU A 144 -9.17 -9.19 -17.11
C LEU A 144 -10.07 -10.21 -17.79
N GLY A 145 -10.44 -9.97 -19.04
CA GLY A 145 -11.23 -10.91 -19.82
C GLY A 145 -10.75 -11.00 -21.26
N PRO A 146 -10.87 -12.16 -21.91
CA PRO A 146 -10.38 -12.36 -23.25
C PRO A 146 -11.18 -11.52 -24.24
N ASP A 147 -10.49 -10.94 -25.21
CA ASP A 147 -11.10 -10.32 -26.36
C ASP A 147 -11.57 -11.36 -27.39
N TRP A 148 -11.62 -11.01 -28.66
CA TRP A 148 -12.04 -11.86 -29.77
C TRP A 148 -10.88 -12.68 -30.35
N VAL A 149 -9.63 -12.24 -30.13
CA VAL A 149 -8.40 -12.93 -30.53
C VAL A 149 -7.76 -13.70 -29.37
N GLY A 150 -8.41 -13.73 -28.21
CA GLY A 150 -7.98 -14.50 -27.03
C GLY A 150 -6.98 -13.76 -26.14
N LEU A 151 -6.76 -12.47 -26.37
CA LEU A 151 -5.90 -11.63 -25.54
C LEU A 151 -6.68 -11.10 -24.33
N TYR A 152 -6.06 -11.20 -23.15
CA TYR A 152 -6.64 -10.66 -21.92
C TYR A 152 -6.36 -9.17 -21.83
N HIS A 153 -7.43 -8.38 -21.72
CA HIS A 153 -7.35 -6.95 -21.47
C HIS A 153 -8.08 -6.61 -20.18
N THR A 154 -7.59 -5.58 -19.48
CA THR A 154 -8.26 -5.02 -18.31
C THR A 154 -9.67 -4.62 -18.70
N ARG A 155 -10.64 -5.25 -18.06
CA ARG A 155 -12.06 -4.95 -18.19
C ARG A 155 -12.49 -3.98 -17.09
N GLN A 156 -11.91 -4.10 -15.90
CA GLN A 156 -12.23 -3.25 -14.75
C GLN A 156 -11.07 -3.21 -13.77
N GLU A 157 -10.90 -2.07 -13.11
CA GLU A 157 -10.02 -1.87 -11.96
C GLU A 157 -10.84 -1.27 -10.81
N LEU A 158 -10.65 -1.78 -9.60
CA LEU A 158 -11.32 -1.26 -8.41
C LEU A 158 -10.50 -1.48 -7.14
N THR A 159 -10.68 -0.59 -6.16
CA THR A 159 -10.33 -0.88 -4.77
C THR A 159 -11.43 -1.71 -4.16
N VAL A 160 -11.07 -2.80 -3.48
CA VAL A 160 -12.01 -3.74 -2.89
C VAL A 160 -12.46 -3.22 -1.52
N PRO A 161 -13.76 -3.01 -1.29
CA PRO A 161 -14.27 -2.63 0.03
C PRO A 161 -14.00 -3.72 1.07
N ARG A 162 -13.70 -3.32 2.32
CA ARG A 162 -13.32 -4.27 3.39
C ARG A 162 -14.39 -5.31 3.69
N ASP A 163 -15.66 -4.95 3.58
CA ASP A 163 -16.82 -5.81 3.78
C ASP A 163 -16.98 -6.87 2.68
N GLN A 164 -16.26 -6.75 1.57
CA GLN A 164 -16.21 -7.72 0.48
C GLN A 164 -15.04 -8.71 0.61
N VAL A 165 -14.26 -8.62 1.69
CA VAL A 165 -13.11 -9.49 1.95
C VAL A 165 -13.33 -10.28 3.23
N VAL A 166 -13.26 -11.60 3.13
CA VAL A 166 -13.30 -12.52 4.26
C VAL A 166 -11.95 -13.23 4.35
N ARG A 167 -11.36 -13.30 5.55
CA ARG A 167 -10.17 -14.11 5.81
C ARG A 167 -10.59 -15.36 6.58
N ASP A 168 -10.40 -16.52 5.98
CA ASP A 168 -10.66 -17.81 6.61
C ASP A 168 -9.51 -18.20 7.55
N GLU A 169 -9.74 -19.20 8.42
CA GLU A 169 -8.78 -19.67 9.44
C GLU A 169 -7.45 -20.21 8.86
N GLY A 170 -7.38 -20.47 7.55
CA GLY A 170 -6.20 -21.01 6.86
C GLY A 170 -5.34 -19.98 6.08
N GLN A 171 -5.33 -18.71 6.50
CA GLN A 171 -4.67 -17.62 5.77
C GLN A 171 -5.18 -17.48 4.31
N ARG A 172 -6.47 -17.72 4.10
CA ARG A 172 -7.11 -17.61 2.79
C ARG A 172 -8.01 -16.39 2.76
N PHE A 173 -7.80 -15.51 1.79
CA PHE A 173 -8.70 -14.39 1.52
C PHE A 173 -9.70 -14.77 0.45
N THR A 174 -10.98 -14.56 0.74
CA THR A 174 -12.08 -14.68 -0.21
C THR A 174 -12.64 -13.28 -0.46
N ILE A 175 -12.48 -12.79 -1.69
CA ILE A 175 -12.99 -11.51 -2.16
C ILE A 175 -14.24 -11.79 -3.00
N THR A 176 -15.40 -11.26 -2.59
CA THR A 176 -16.65 -11.45 -3.34
C THR A 176 -17.12 -10.11 -3.88
N LEU A 177 -17.26 -10.00 -5.20
CA LEU A 177 -17.76 -8.81 -5.87
C LEU A 177 -19.13 -9.10 -6.46
N PRO A 178 -20.22 -8.54 -5.91
CA PRO A 178 -21.56 -8.74 -6.46
C PRO A 178 -21.67 -8.08 -7.83
N MET A 179 -22.58 -8.59 -8.67
CA MET A 179 -22.79 -8.08 -10.03
C MET A 179 -22.96 -6.55 -10.11
N ALA A 180 -23.59 -5.94 -9.10
CA ALA A 180 -23.81 -4.50 -9.02
C ALA A 180 -22.53 -3.65 -8.89
N MET A 181 -21.41 -4.23 -8.44
CA MET A 181 -20.10 -3.57 -8.39
C MET A 181 -19.31 -3.73 -9.70
N LEU A 182 -19.78 -4.58 -10.62
CA LEU A 182 -19.10 -4.87 -11.88
C LEU A 182 -19.57 -3.92 -12.97
N ASN A 183 -18.67 -3.50 -13.85
CA ASN A 183 -19.03 -2.69 -15.01
C ASN A 183 -19.66 -3.55 -16.13
N GLU A 184 -20.30 -2.90 -17.09
CA GLU A 184 -21.06 -3.58 -18.16
C GLU A 184 -20.19 -4.56 -18.98
N ASP A 185 -18.89 -4.28 -19.15
CA ASP A 185 -17.98 -5.12 -19.91
C ASP A 185 -17.67 -6.44 -19.19
N VAL A 186 -17.47 -6.39 -17.87
CA VAL A 186 -17.30 -7.60 -17.05
C VAL A 186 -18.61 -8.39 -17.01
N GLN A 187 -19.75 -7.73 -16.79
CA GLN A 187 -21.06 -8.41 -16.75
C GLN A 187 -21.34 -9.17 -18.05
N LYS A 188 -21.13 -8.54 -19.21
CA LYS A 188 -21.27 -9.18 -20.54
C LYS A 188 -20.31 -10.35 -20.75
N ALA A 189 -19.12 -10.31 -20.16
CA ALA A 189 -18.17 -11.42 -20.25
C ALA A 189 -18.70 -12.63 -19.47
N ILE A 190 -19.22 -12.40 -18.25
CA ILE A 190 -19.83 -13.43 -17.42
C ILE A 190 -21.06 -14.05 -18.10
N GLU A 191 -21.97 -13.22 -18.64
CA GLU A 191 -23.17 -13.69 -19.36
C GLU A 191 -22.84 -14.56 -20.58
N LYS A 192 -21.68 -14.32 -21.21
CA LYS A 192 -21.17 -15.09 -22.34
C LYS A 192 -20.36 -16.32 -21.92
N GLY A 193 -20.24 -16.60 -20.62
CA GLY A 193 -19.43 -17.68 -20.08
C GLY A 193 -17.94 -17.53 -20.39
N LYS A 194 -17.45 -16.28 -20.56
CA LYS A 194 -16.02 -16.03 -20.76
C LYS A 194 -15.29 -16.17 -19.42
N GLU A 195 -14.17 -16.88 -19.45
CA GLU A 195 -13.24 -16.97 -18.34
C GLU A 195 -12.68 -15.58 -17.99
N LEU A 196 -12.68 -15.24 -16.71
CA LEU A 196 -12.07 -14.03 -16.18
C LEU A 196 -10.77 -14.37 -15.47
N ARG A 197 -9.84 -13.42 -15.50
CA ARG A 197 -8.58 -13.45 -14.77
C ARG A 197 -8.50 -12.26 -13.83
N ALA A 198 -7.61 -12.36 -12.84
CA ALA A 198 -7.42 -11.32 -11.85
C ALA A 198 -5.93 -11.01 -11.69
N GLU A 199 -5.64 -9.71 -11.61
CA GLU A 199 -4.44 -9.19 -10.97
C GLU A 199 -4.90 -8.58 -9.64
N VAL A 200 -4.32 -9.06 -8.54
CA VAL A 200 -4.61 -8.62 -7.18
C VAL A 200 -3.41 -7.88 -6.66
N THR A 201 -3.60 -6.61 -6.31
CA THR A 201 -2.61 -5.84 -5.56
C THR A 201 -3.01 -5.84 -4.09
N VAL A 202 -2.14 -6.39 -3.24
CA VAL A 202 -2.30 -6.40 -1.80
C VAL A 202 -1.37 -5.36 -1.19
N THR A 203 -1.92 -4.44 -0.41
CA THR A 203 -1.13 -3.57 0.47
C THR A 203 -1.28 -4.10 1.89
N ARG A 204 -0.19 -4.60 2.45
CA ARG A 204 -0.12 -5.20 3.78
C ARG A 204 0.47 -4.21 4.76
N ASN A 205 -0.18 -4.05 5.91
CA ASN A 205 0.27 -3.15 6.97
C ASN A 205 0.39 -3.88 8.31
N LEU A 206 1.44 -3.57 9.06
CA LEU A 206 1.66 -4.04 10.44
C LEU A 206 2.52 -3.03 11.20
N ASP A 207 2.04 -2.51 12.32
CA ASP A 207 2.80 -1.64 13.23
C ASP A 207 3.59 -0.50 12.55
N GLY A 208 2.95 0.18 11.59
CA GLY A 208 3.55 1.29 10.86
C GLY A 208 4.51 0.88 9.74
N HIS A 209 4.67 -0.41 9.49
CA HIS A 209 5.24 -0.96 8.26
C HIS A 209 4.16 -1.14 7.20
N GLN A 210 4.57 -0.96 5.95
CA GLN A 210 3.71 -1.14 4.79
C GLN A 210 4.54 -1.71 3.65
N ALA A 211 4.00 -2.73 2.98
CA ALA A 211 4.52 -3.25 1.74
C ALA A 211 3.38 -3.56 0.78
N LEU A 212 3.71 -3.57 -0.51
CA LEU A 212 2.76 -3.79 -1.59
C LEU A 212 3.29 -4.89 -2.49
N VAL A 213 2.41 -5.80 -2.86
CA VAL A 213 2.70 -6.84 -3.85
C VAL A 213 1.54 -6.94 -4.83
N THR A 214 1.87 -7.25 -6.07
CA THR A 214 0.89 -7.57 -7.10
C THR A 214 1.12 -9.01 -7.54
N VAL A 215 0.05 -9.80 -7.52
CA VAL A 215 0.04 -11.19 -7.99
C VAL A 215 -1.06 -11.35 -9.02
N ASP A 216 -0.83 -12.17 -10.03
CA ASP A 216 -1.78 -12.40 -11.10
C ASP A 216 -1.80 -13.88 -11.51
N ASN A 217 -2.84 -14.27 -12.23
CA ASN A 217 -2.97 -15.61 -12.80
C ASN A 217 -2.87 -15.58 -14.34
N LEU A 218 -2.04 -14.68 -14.89
CA LEU A 218 -1.78 -14.61 -16.31
C LEU A 218 -0.80 -15.73 -16.67
N ALA A 219 -1.31 -16.86 -17.19
CA ALA A 219 -0.51 -17.99 -17.65
C ALA A 219 0.83 -17.55 -18.29
N ASP A 220 1.94 -17.92 -17.63
CA ASP A 220 3.31 -17.48 -17.90
C ASP A 220 3.72 -17.77 -19.35
N GLY A 221 3.88 -16.69 -20.12
CA GLY A 221 4.91 -16.59 -21.16
C GLY A 221 6.05 -15.74 -20.62
N GLU A 222 6.87 -16.31 -19.73
CA GLU A 222 8.26 -15.89 -19.51
C GLU A 222 8.49 -14.40 -19.15
N HIS A 223 7.87 -13.88 -18.08
CA HIS A 223 8.36 -12.67 -17.40
C HIS A 223 8.18 -12.75 -15.89
N ARG A 224 8.95 -13.64 -15.24
CA ARG A 224 9.30 -13.46 -13.83
C ARG A 224 10.21 -12.22 -13.72
N GLY A 225 9.57 -11.06 -13.64
CA GLY A 225 10.19 -9.79 -13.35
C GLY A 225 10.82 -9.81 -11.96
N LEU A 226 12.14 -9.82 -11.96
CA LEU A 226 13.04 -9.44 -10.89
C LEU A 226 12.40 -8.51 -9.85
N CYS A 227 12.57 -8.88 -8.58
CA CYS A 227 12.51 -7.97 -7.45
C CYS A 227 13.38 -6.74 -7.77
N GLY A 228 12.72 -5.65 -8.15
CA GLY A 228 13.35 -4.36 -8.42
C GLY A 228 13.51 -3.64 -7.10
N THR A 229 14.70 -3.73 -6.51
CA THR A 229 15.12 -2.82 -5.46
C THR A 229 15.11 -1.40 -6.03
N LEU A 230 14.05 -0.63 -5.72
CA LEU A 230 14.08 0.82 -5.88
C LEU A 230 14.99 1.39 -4.79
N GLY A 231 16.29 1.29 -5.04
CA GLY A 231 17.29 2.11 -4.38
C GLY A 231 17.05 3.57 -4.74
N GLY A 232 16.57 4.33 -3.75
CA GLY A 232 16.62 5.79 -3.71
C GLY A 232 15.76 6.49 -4.76
N TRP A 233 14.67 7.10 -4.30
CA TRP A 233 14.47 8.54 -4.43
C TRP A 233 13.41 8.96 -3.41
N SER A 234 13.83 9.81 -2.49
CA SER A 234 12.99 10.63 -1.64
C SER A 234 12.05 11.49 -2.49
N ASP A 235 10.86 11.78 -1.96
CA ASP A 235 9.80 12.64 -2.50
C ASP A 235 9.09 12.12 -3.76
N GLN A 236 8.00 11.37 -3.57
CA GLN A 236 6.68 11.64 -4.17
C GLN A 236 5.56 11.01 -3.32
N ARG A 237 5.04 11.76 -2.34
CA ARG A 237 3.66 11.58 -1.83
C ARG A 237 2.87 12.84 -2.14
N ALA A 238 2.37 12.88 -3.36
CA ALA A 238 1.12 13.55 -3.72
C ALA A 238 0.61 12.84 -4.97
N TRP A 239 -0.71 12.77 -5.13
CA TRP A 239 -1.44 12.20 -6.26
C TRP A 239 -1.82 10.71 -6.17
N PHE A 240 -2.85 10.43 -5.37
CA PHE A 240 -3.98 9.65 -5.88
C PHE A 240 -5.27 10.27 -5.32
N GLY A 241 -5.95 11.03 -6.18
CA GLY A 241 -7.19 11.70 -5.85
C GLY A 241 -7.58 12.75 -6.88
N LEU A 242 -7.77 12.37 -8.15
CA LEU A 242 -8.72 13.07 -9.03
C LEU A 242 -9.01 12.27 -10.31
N PHE A 243 -10.20 11.68 -10.37
CA PHE A 243 -10.95 11.58 -11.62
C PHE A 243 -11.52 12.97 -11.93
N LEU A 244 -11.23 13.52 -13.11
CA LEU A 244 -12.21 14.11 -14.06
C LEU A 244 -11.50 14.80 -15.22
N LEU A 245 -11.58 14.15 -16.38
CA LEU A 245 -11.42 14.73 -17.71
C LEU A 245 -12.65 15.61 -18.02
N LEU A 246 -12.41 16.88 -18.36
CA LEU A 246 -13.20 17.80 -19.20
C LEU A 246 -12.31 19.05 -19.31
N GLY A 247 -11.67 19.38 -20.44
CA GLY A 247 -12.20 19.54 -21.77
C GLY A 247 -12.20 21.04 -22.10
N ALA A 248 -11.16 21.54 -22.78
CA ALA A 248 -11.20 22.71 -23.68
C ALA A 248 -9.79 23.01 -24.22
N LEU A 249 -9.51 22.52 -25.43
CA LEU A 249 -8.39 23.00 -26.25
C LEU A 249 -8.77 24.41 -26.73
N LEU A 250 -8.16 25.45 -26.17
CA LEU A 250 -8.32 26.82 -26.68
C LEU A 250 -7.10 27.21 -27.51
N VAL A 251 -7.33 27.22 -28.82
CA VAL A 251 -6.43 27.71 -29.86
C VAL A 251 -6.18 29.20 -29.65
N LEU A 252 -4.93 29.59 -29.36
CA LEU A 252 -4.48 30.97 -29.48
C LEU A 252 -3.58 31.12 -30.71
N ARG A 253 -4.26 31.52 -31.78
CA ARG A 253 -3.72 32.02 -33.05
C ARG A 253 -2.99 33.34 -32.78
N ARG A 254 -1.66 33.36 -32.88
CA ARG A 254 -0.88 34.59 -33.04
C ARG A 254 -0.88 34.95 -34.54
N ARG A 255 -1.59 36.02 -34.91
CA ARG A 255 -1.42 36.69 -36.20
C ARG A 255 -0.66 37.99 -35.98
N GLY A 256 0.47 38.12 -36.67
CA GLY A 256 0.68 39.30 -37.51
C GLY A 256 -0.17 39.19 -38.77
#